data_AF-A0A811L0M4-F1
#
_entry.id   AF-A0A811L0M4-F1
#
_cell.length_a   1.000
_cell.length_b   1.000
_cell.length_c   1.000
_cell.angle_alpha   90.00
_cell.angle_beta   90.00
_cell.angle_gamma   90.00
#
_symmetry.space_group_name_H-M   'P 1'
#
loop_
_entity.id
_entity.type
_entity.pdbx_description
1 polymer ?
#
loop_
_entity_poly.entity_id
_entity_poly.type
_entity_poly.pdbx_seq_one_letter_code
_entity_poly.pdbx_strand_id
1 'polypeptide(L)'
;MVLIVKYALLAIVLVSTTHGILYNRYVPDATGDAIHYVRGGTQKISIEVLSRFHMAPQMVTTATQLIKDNFSDHSWMDAGDESNVIGDAMEKSYGGHWMVGQFSAAFDVAYSIVRRSPAYILFLVNERHVLIAQESPNPKFSNYHTILRK
;
A
#
# COMPACT_ATOMS: atom_id res chain seq x y z
N MET A 1 -8.00 -46.13 -10.12
CA MET A 1 -8.23 -45.29 -8.91
C MET A 1 -6.94 -44.71 -8.33
N VAL A 2 -5.88 -45.50 -8.13
CA VAL A 2 -4.61 -45.04 -7.53
C VAL A 2 -3.87 -43.95 -8.35
N LEU A 3 -3.96 -43.98 -9.69
CA LEU A 3 -3.30 -42.99 -10.55
C LEU A 3 -3.91 -41.59 -10.40
N ILE A 4 -5.24 -41.49 -10.35
CA ILE A 4 -5.97 -40.22 -10.29
C ILE A 4 -5.68 -39.48 -8.98
N VAL A 5 -5.62 -40.21 -7.86
CA VAL A 5 -5.30 -39.64 -6.54
C VAL A 5 -3.87 -39.08 -6.51
N LYS A 6 -2.90 -39.76 -7.14
CA LYS A 6 -1.51 -39.29 -7.24
C LYS A 6 -1.39 -38.00 -8.04
N TYR A 7 -2.09 -37.89 -9.17
CA TYR A 7 -2.07 -36.65 -9.98
C TYR A 7 -2.82 -35.49 -9.30
N ALA A 8 -3.91 -35.76 -8.59
CA ALA A 8 -4.61 -34.74 -7.82
C ALA A 8 -3.74 -34.16 -6.69
N LEU A 9 -3.02 -35.01 -5.96
CA LEU A 9 -2.08 -34.57 -4.92
C LEU A 9 -0.93 -33.74 -5.50
N LEU A 10 -0.35 -34.17 -6.64
CA LEU A 10 0.71 -33.42 -7.32
C LEU A 10 0.21 -32.04 -7.77
N ALA A 11 -1.01 -31.94 -8.30
CA ALA A 11 -1.61 -30.68 -8.70
C ALA A 11 -1.84 -29.73 -7.51
N ILE A 12 -2.35 -30.24 -6.38
CA ILE A 12 -2.54 -29.44 -5.16
C ILE A 12 -1.20 -28.89 -4.67
N VAL A 13 -0.14 -29.71 -4.64
CA VAL A 13 1.20 -29.29 -4.23
C VAL A 13 1.75 -28.24 -5.19
N LEU A 14 1.63 -28.43 -6.51
CA LEU A 14 2.09 -27.43 -7.48
C LEU A 14 1.36 -26.10 -7.33
N VAL A 15 0.04 -26.11 -7.14
CA VAL A 15 -0.76 -24.90 -6.96
C VAL A 15 -0.40 -24.19 -5.65
N SER A 16 -0.26 -24.92 -4.55
CA SER A 16 0.11 -24.31 -3.26
C SER A 16 1.54 -23.78 -3.26
N THR A 17 2.48 -24.48 -3.90
CA THR A 17 3.88 -24.04 -3.97
C THR A 17 4.04 -22.82 -4.88
N THR A 18 3.38 -22.81 -6.04
CA THR A 18 3.36 -21.63 -6.93
C THR A 18 2.66 -20.46 -6.25
N HIS A 19 1.54 -20.69 -5.57
CA HIS A 19 0.89 -19.67 -4.76
C HIS A 19 1.83 -19.12 -3.68
N GLY A 20 2.48 -19.97 -2.89
CA GLY A 20 3.41 -19.54 -1.84
C GLY A 20 4.64 -18.78 -2.36
N ILE A 21 5.23 -19.22 -3.48
CA ILE A 21 6.37 -18.54 -4.11
C ILE A 21 5.95 -17.18 -4.66
N LEU A 22 4.79 -17.09 -5.32
CA LEU A 22 4.27 -15.83 -5.83
C LEU A 22 3.90 -14.91 -4.66
N TYR A 23 3.13 -15.41 -3.70
CA TYR A 23 2.70 -14.65 -2.52
C TYR A 23 3.89 -14.07 -1.75
N ASN A 24 4.87 -14.91 -1.36
CA ASN A 24 6.05 -14.44 -0.60
C ASN A 24 6.98 -13.53 -1.42
N ARG A 25 6.93 -13.60 -2.76
CA ARG A 25 7.70 -12.67 -3.60
C ARG A 25 7.03 -11.29 -3.70
N TYR A 26 5.71 -11.23 -3.55
CA TYR A 26 4.93 -10.05 -3.94
C TYR A 26 4.21 -9.35 -2.78
N VAL A 27 3.99 -10.04 -1.67
CA VAL A 27 3.50 -9.43 -0.44
C VAL A 27 4.72 -9.05 0.38
N PRO A 28 5.06 -7.75 0.49
CA PRO A 28 6.08 -7.33 1.45
C PRO A 28 5.64 -7.77 2.84
N ASP A 29 6.51 -8.49 3.53
CA ASP A 29 6.28 -8.87 4.91
C ASP A 29 6.10 -7.61 5.76
N ALA A 30 5.17 -7.67 6.72
CA ALA A 30 5.12 -6.71 7.81
C ALA A 30 6.51 -6.67 8.46
N THR A 31 7.19 -5.54 8.32
CA THR A 31 8.49 -5.23 8.92
C THR A 31 8.48 -5.31 10.46
N GLY A 32 7.31 -5.31 11.09
CA GLY A 32 7.13 -5.37 12.53
C GLY A 32 7.20 -3.99 13.21
N ASP A 33 7.53 -2.93 12.47
CA ASP A 33 7.60 -1.55 12.97
C ASP A 33 6.24 -0.85 12.90
N ALA A 34 5.18 -1.53 13.36
CA ALA A 34 3.85 -0.96 13.41
C ALA A 34 3.79 0.15 14.48
N ILE A 35 3.35 1.34 14.08
CA ILE A 35 3.10 2.44 15.01
C ILE A 35 1.63 2.37 15.45
N HIS A 36 1.41 2.20 16.75
CA HIS A 36 0.07 2.16 17.33
C HIS A 36 -0.36 3.54 17.81
N TYR A 37 -1.57 3.95 17.44
CA TYR A 37 -2.17 5.23 17.82
C TYR A 37 -3.52 5.01 18.49
N VAL A 38 -3.82 5.85 19.50
CA VAL A 38 -5.15 5.92 20.10
C VAL A 38 -5.81 7.22 19.65
N ARG A 39 -6.88 7.13 18.85
CA ARG A 39 -7.69 8.28 18.44
C ARG A 39 -8.85 8.44 19.43
N GLY A 40 -8.94 9.60 20.08
CA GLY A 40 -10.08 9.98 20.94
C GLY A 40 -10.33 9.09 22.16
N GLY A 41 -9.34 8.31 22.60
CA GLY A 41 -9.45 7.43 23.79
C GLY A 41 -10.03 6.04 23.55
N THR A 42 -10.61 5.76 22.37
CA THR A 42 -11.36 4.51 22.14
C THR A 42 -10.88 3.71 20.93
N GLN A 43 -10.37 4.36 19.87
CA GLN A 43 -10.00 3.69 18.63
C GLN A 43 -8.49 3.47 18.56
N LYS A 44 -8.05 2.21 18.62
CA LYS A 44 -6.66 1.81 18.38
C LYS A 44 -6.46 1.60 16.89
N ILE A 45 -5.58 2.39 16.28
CA ILE A 45 -5.19 2.27 14.88
C ILE A 45 -3.72 1.84 14.85
N SER A 46 -3.44 0.72 14.20
CA SER A 46 -2.08 0.25 13.91
C SER A 46 -1.72 0.66 12.49
N ILE A 47 -0.65 1.44 12.30
CA ILE A 47 -0.17 1.85 10.98
C ILE A 47 1.25 1.33 10.80
N GLU A 48 1.46 0.52 9.79
CA GLU A 48 2.75 -0.03 9.42
C GLU A 48 3.08 0.30 7.97
N VAL A 49 4.33 0.65 7.68
CA VAL A 49 4.80 0.87 6.31
C VAL A 49 5.34 -0.44 5.76
N LEU A 50 4.67 -1.00 4.77
CA LEU A 50 5.11 -2.25 4.12
C LEU A 50 6.13 -2.00 3.00
N SER A 51 5.93 -0.95 2.21
CA SER A 51 6.81 -0.64 1.09
C SER A 51 6.74 0.84 0.73
N ARG A 52 7.84 1.38 0.19
CA ARG A 52 7.87 2.74 -0.36
C ARG A 52 8.90 2.85 -1.46
N PHE A 53 8.64 3.75 -2.40
CA PHE A 53 9.55 4.07 -3.49
C PHE A 53 9.52 5.57 -3.76
N HIS A 54 10.70 6.19 -3.86
CA HIS A 54 10.87 7.63 -4.11
C HIS A 54 10.05 8.57 -3.20
N MET A 55 9.65 8.09 -2.01
CA MET A 55 8.95 8.89 -1.01
C MET A 55 9.96 9.50 -0.03
N ALA A 56 10.09 10.83 -0.07
CA ALA A 56 10.90 11.57 0.91
C ALA A 56 10.34 11.37 2.32
N PRO A 57 11.17 11.39 3.40
CA PRO A 57 10.71 11.15 4.77
C PRO A 57 9.52 12.01 5.18
N GLN A 58 9.51 13.30 4.81
CA GLN A 58 8.41 14.22 5.06
C GLN A 58 7.08 13.79 4.40
N MET A 59 7.13 13.20 3.21
CA MET A 59 5.93 12.71 2.51
C MET A 59 5.38 11.46 3.21
N VAL A 60 6.27 10.61 3.73
CA VAL A 60 5.87 9.45 4.55
C VAL A 60 5.18 9.92 5.84
N THR A 61 5.75 10.91 6.52
CA THR A 61 5.14 11.50 7.73
C THR A 61 3.77 12.11 7.44
N THR A 62 3.66 12.91 6.37
CA THR A 62 2.37 13.50 5.95
C THR A 62 1.33 12.44 5.61
N ALA A 63 1.70 11.43 4.80
CA ALA A 63 0.81 10.32 4.46
C ALA A 63 0.34 9.55 5.71
N THR A 64 1.25 9.27 6.65
CA THR A 64 0.93 8.61 7.92
C THR A 64 -0.05 9.45 8.75
N GLN A 65 0.17 10.77 8.81
CA GLN A 65 -0.69 11.69 9.54
C GLN A 65 -2.08 11.80 8.88
N LEU A 66 -2.16 11.85 7.55
CA LEU A 66 -3.42 11.87 6.82
C LEU A 66 -4.24 10.59 7.03
N ILE A 67 -3.60 9.42 7.05
CA ILE A 67 -4.24 8.16 7.43
C ILE A 67 -4.73 8.26 8.88
N LYS A 68 -3.87 8.71 9.80
CA LYS A 68 -4.22 8.87 11.21
C LYS A 68 -5.38 9.83 11.46
N ASP A 69 -5.62 10.80 10.59
CA ASP A 69 -6.70 11.77 10.77
C ASP A 69 -8.00 11.35 10.09
N ASN A 70 -7.92 10.64 8.96
CA ASN A 70 -9.08 10.37 8.11
C ASN A 70 -9.53 8.90 8.10
N PHE A 71 -8.63 7.94 8.38
CA PHE A 71 -8.97 6.52 8.31
C PHE A 71 -9.97 6.12 9.41
N SER A 72 -11.02 5.38 9.06
CA SER A 72 -11.94 4.79 10.01
C SER A 72 -11.93 3.27 9.87
N ASP A 73 -11.97 2.60 11.02
CA ASP A 73 -12.01 1.13 11.09
C ASP A 73 -13.45 0.57 11.05
N HIS A 74 -14.45 1.45 10.96
CA HIS A 74 -15.85 1.10 11.24
C HIS A 74 -16.60 0.52 10.05
N SER A 75 -16.22 0.84 8.80
CA SER A 75 -16.88 0.31 7.61
C SER A 75 -16.06 0.51 6.33
N TRP A 76 -16.12 -0.46 5.41
CA TRP A 76 -15.65 -0.30 4.03
C TRP A 76 -16.47 0.73 3.23
N MET A 77 -17.66 1.12 3.72
CA MET A 77 -18.50 2.13 3.07
C MET A 77 -17.81 3.49 3.00
N ASP A 78 -17.02 3.85 4.00
CA ASP A 78 -16.33 5.14 4.07
C ASP A 78 -15.00 5.14 3.32
N ALA A 79 -14.55 3.97 2.83
CA ALA A 79 -13.25 3.81 2.20
C ALA A 79 -13.06 4.70 0.96
N GLY A 80 -14.13 4.99 0.23
CA GLY A 80 -14.09 5.92 -0.91
C GLY A 80 -13.79 7.35 -0.48
N ASP A 81 -14.53 7.85 0.50
CA ASP A 81 -14.39 9.22 1.00
C ASP A 81 -13.03 9.42 1.70
N GLU A 82 -12.62 8.44 2.52
CA GLU A 82 -11.28 8.42 3.14
C GLU A 82 -10.17 8.52 2.08
N SER A 83 -10.27 7.73 1.01
CA SER A 83 -9.28 7.70 -0.06
C SER A 83 -9.22 9.03 -0.79
N ASN A 84 -10.37 9.61 -1.11
CA ASN A 84 -10.46 10.91 -1.79
C ASN A 84 -9.85 12.03 -0.94
N VAL A 85 -10.21 12.11 0.35
CA VAL A 85 -9.68 13.15 1.25
C VAL A 85 -8.16 13.04 1.41
N ILE A 86 -7.64 11.83 1.54
CA ILE A 86 -6.19 11.60 1.65
C ILE A 86 -5.49 11.97 0.32
N GLY A 87 -6.08 11.58 -0.82
CA GLY A 87 -5.59 11.91 -2.16
C GLY A 87 -5.50 13.42 -2.36
N ASP A 88 -6.61 14.13 -2.18
CA ASP A 88 -6.71 15.58 -2.32
C ASP A 88 -5.70 16.32 -1.41
N ALA A 89 -5.51 15.83 -0.17
CA ALA A 89 -4.56 16.41 0.75
C ALA A 89 -3.10 16.21 0.31
N MET A 90 -2.78 15.06 -0.31
CA MET A 90 -1.47 14.80 -0.92
C MET A 90 -1.25 15.68 -2.16
N GLU A 91 -2.26 15.83 -3.03
CA GLU A 91 -2.22 16.74 -4.18
C GLU A 91 -2.00 18.19 -3.72
N LYS A 92 -2.71 18.63 -2.69
CA LYS A 92 -2.57 19.98 -2.14
C LYS A 92 -1.17 20.23 -1.54
N SER A 93 -0.59 19.22 -0.91
CA SER A 93 0.70 19.34 -0.21
C SER A 93 1.90 19.26 -1.15
N TYR A 94 1.83 18.40 -2.18
CA TYR A 94 2.99 18.04 -3.00
C TYR A 94 2.75 18.21 -4.51
N GLY A 95 1.54 18.60 -4.93
CA GLY A 95 1.13 18.77 -6.32
C GLY A 95 1.22 17.49 -7.16
N GLY A 96 0.83 17.60 -8.43
CA GLY A 96 0.61 16.45 -9.30
C GLY A 96 -0.66 15.69 -8.91
N HIS A 97 -0.90 14.56 -9.59
CA HIS A 97 -2.07 13.73 -9.34
C HIS A 97 -1.74 12.57 -8.42
N TRP A 98 -2.58 12.36 -7.40
CA TRP A 98 -2.37 11.34 -6.38
C TRP A 98 -3.59 10.44 -6.28
N MET A 99 -3.33 9.13 -6.25
CA MET A 99 -4.35 8.13 -6.05
C MET A 99 -4.16 7.42 -4.72
N VAL A 100 -5.29 7.09 -4.10
CA VAL A 100 -5.34 6.30 -2.86
C VAL A 100 -6.21 5.09 -3.11
N GLY A 101 -5.67 3.90 -2.83
CA GLY A 101 -6.39 2.64 -2.96
C GLY A 101 -6.40 1.90 -1.64
N GLN A 102 -7.57 1.38 -1.24
CA GLN A 102 -7.73 0.57 -0.03
C GLN A 102 -8.18 -0.84 -0.40
N PHE A 103 -7.50 -1.85 0.15
CA PHE A 103 -7.63 -3.24 -0.31
C PHE A 103 -7.68 -4.22 0.86
N SER A 104 -8.56 -5.22 0.76
CA SER A 104 -8.70 -6.29 1.74
C SER A 104 -7.64 -7.37 1.56
N ALA A 105 -7.11 -7.53 0.35
CA ALA A 105 -6.06 -8.47 0.03
C ALA A 105 -4.82 -7.74 -0.49
N ALA A 106 -3.65 -8.12 0.03
CA ALA A 106 -2.34 -7.55 -0.33
C ALA A 106 -2.02 -7.63 -1.85
N PHE A 107 -2.66 -8.58 -2.55
CA PHE A 107 -2.25 -9.03 -3.88
C PHE A 107 -2.64 -8.06 -5.02
N ASP A 108 -3.76 -7.33 -4.90
CA ASP A 108 -4.28 -6.50 -6.00
C ASP A 108 -3.53 -5.17 -6.19
N VAL A 109 -2.74 -4.77 -5.19
CA VAL A 109 -2.09 -3.45 -5.10
C VAL A 109 -0.72 -3.44 -5.77
N ALA A 110 0.05 -4.51 -5.56
CA ALA A 110 1.47 -4.55 -5.90
C ALA A 110 1.74 -4.61 -7.41
N TYR A 111 0.76 -5.03 -8.21
CA TYR A 111 1.05 -5.49 -9.58
C TYR A 111 0.96 -4.41 -10.67
N SER A 112 0.01 -3.47 -10.62
CA SER A 112 -0.25 -2.56 -11.75
C SER A 112 0.11 -1.10 -11.49
N ILE A 113 -0.30 -0.56 -10.34
CA ILE A 113 -0.18 0.87 -10.02
C ILE A 113 1.23 1.23 -9.57
N VAL A 114 1.79 0.40 -8.69
CA VAL A 114 3.10 0.58 -8.04
C VAL A 114 4.26 0.70 -9.05
N ARG A 115 4.22 -0.08 -10.15
CA ARG A 115 5.30 -0.09 -11.16
C ARG A 115 5.33 1.12 -12.09
N ARG A 116 4.21 1.85 -12.20
CA ARG A 116 4.10 3.01 -13.11
C ARG A 116 4.14 4.34 -12.36
N SER A 117 3.94 4.30 -11.05
CA SER A 117 3.96 5.47 -10.21
C SER A 117 5.39 6.02 -10.03
N PRO A 118 5.62 7.33 -10.19
CA PRO A 118 6.91 7.96 -9.90
C PRO A 118 7.31 7.88 -8.42
N ALA A 119 6.32 7.83 -7.52
CA ALA A 119 6.50 7.71 -6.08
C ALA A 119 5.27 7.06 -5.43
N TYR A 120 5.48 6.08 -4.55
CA TYR A 120 4.39 5.41 -3.83
C TYR A 120 4.78 5.01 -2.42
N ILE A 121 3.77 4.81 -1.58
CA ILE A 121 3.88 4.17 -0.27
C ILE A 121 2.70 3.21 -0.05
N LEU A 122 2.99 2.05 0.50
CA LEU A 122 2.03 1.03 0.88
C LEU A 122 2.06 0.88 2.40
N PHE A 123 0.89 1.02 3.02
CA PHE A 123 0.67 0.81 4.44
C PHE A 123 -0.17 -0.43 4.70
N LEU A 124 0.07 -1.07 5.84
CA LEU A 124 -0.89 -1.92 6.52
C LEU A 124 -1.51 -1.11 7.66
N VAL A 125 -2.79 -0.77 7.53
CA VAL A 125 -3.56 -0.04 8.53
C VAL A 125 -4.57 -0.99 9.14
N ASN A 126 -4.33 -1.42 10.37
CA ASN A 126 -4.99 -2.57 10.99
C ASN A 126 -4.87 -3.81 10.10
N GLU A 127 -5.96 -4.20 9.42
CA GLU A 127 -5.99 -5.33 8.48
C GLU A 127 -6.14 -4.88 7.01
N ARG A 128 -6.21 -3.57 6.74
CA ARG A 128 -6.40 -3.01 5.40
C ARG A 128 -5.09 -2.54 4.79
N HIS A 129 -4.89 -2.87 3.53
CA HIS A 129 -3.78 -2.33 2.75
C HIS A 129 -4.17 -0.97 2.19
N VAL A 130 -3.38 0.06 2.43
CA VAL A 130 -3.60 1.41 1.93
C VAL A 130 -2.42 1.82 1.05
N LEU A 131 -2.66 1.92 -0.26
CA LEU A 131 -1.70 2.45 -1.22
C LEU A 131 -1.94 3.95 -1.40
N ILE A 132 -0.86 4.73 -1.36
CA ILE A 132 -0.86 6.12 -1.80
C ILE A 132 0.21 6.23 -2.88
N ALA A 133 -0.19 6.57 -4.09
CA ALA A 133 0.67 6.59 -5.27
C ALA A 133 0.48 7.88 -6.08
N GLN A 134 1.57 8.39 -6.63
CA GLN A 134 1.52 9.49 -7.58
C GLN A 134 1.23 8.94 -8.99
N GLU A 135 0.23 9.47 -9.69
CA GLU A 135 -0.17 8.97 -11.02
C GLU A 135 0.70 9.57 -12.13
N SER A 136 1.17 10.81 -11.96
CA SER A 136 1.99 11.51 -12.94
C SER A 136 3.07 12.36 -12.26
N PRO A 137 4.28 12.46 -12.84
CA PRO A 137 5.33 13.29 -12.28
C PRO A 137 4.87 14.73 -12.17
N ASN A 138 5.03 15.34 -11.00
CA ASN A 138 4.77 16.78 -10.86
C ASN A 138 5.87 17.57 -11.60
N PRO A 139 5.55 18.35 -12.64
CA PRO A 139 6.55 19.16 -13.35
C PRO A 139 7.25 20.19 -12.45
N LYS A 140 6.67 20.59 -11.31
CA LYS A 140 7.30 21.48 -10.32
C LYS A 140 8.45 20.84 -9.53
N PHE A 141 8.50 19.50 -9.46
CA PHE A 141 9.53 18.76 -8.71
C PHE A 141 10.38 17.82 -9.59
N SER A 142 10.24 17.91 -10.92
CA SER A 142 10.98 17.10 -11.90
C SER A 142 12.51 17.25 -11.84
N ASN A 143 13.03 18.23 -11.09
CA ASN A 143 14.48 18.50 -11.00
C ASN A 143 15.24 17.55 -10.06
N TYR A 144 14.57 16.71 -9.25
CA TYR A 144 15.28 15.71 -8.43
C TYR A 144 15.87 14.55 -9.25
N HIS A 145 15.49 14.41 -10.53
CA HIS A 145 16.06 13.39 -11.42
C HIS A 145 17.46 13.72 -11.95
N THR A 146 17.92 14.98 -11.87
CA THR A 146 19.20 15.39 -12.47
C THR A 146 20.41 15.16 -11.55
N ILE A 147 20.20 14.88 -10.26
CA ILE A 147 21.31 14.87 -9.27
C ILE A 147 21.87 13.44 -9.03
N LEU A 148 21.17 12.38 -9.43
CA LEU A 148 21.65 10.99 -9.26
C LEU A 148 22.36 10.40 -10.49
N ARG A 149 22.72 11.24 -11.48
CA ARG A 149 23.59 10.87 -12.60
C ARG A 149 24.86 11.72 -12.58
N LYS A 150 25.71 11.53 -11.58
CA LYS A 150 27.14 11.81 -11.64
C LYS A 150 27.91 10.72 -10.92
#